data_AF-A0A917BFV9-F1
#
_entry.id   AF-A0A917BFV9-F1
#
_cell.length_a   1.000
_cell.length_b   1.000
_cell.length_c   1.000
_cell.angle_alpha   90.00
_cell.angle_beta   90.00
_cell.angle_gamma   90.00
#
_symmetry.space_group_name_H-M   'P 1'
#
loop_
_entity.id
_entity.type
_entity.pdbx_description
1 polymer ?
#
loop_
_entity_poly.entity_id
_entity_poly.type
_entity_poly.pdbx_seq_one_letter_code
_entity_poly.pdbx_strand_id
1 'polypeptide(L)'
;MIATSLSEIAALVGGALHGADAPVTAPAVIDSRLAEPGGLFVAFAGEHVDGHDYAEVARGAGAAGVLGSRPTDAPTVVVDDVQGALQTLARQRLARRRELGPLHVVAITGSQGKTSAKDLLGQVLRRSAPTVATQGSFNNELGLPLTVLRADEATRYLVLEMGARGIGHLADLCAIAPPDVSLVLNVGTAHIGEFGSRDAIAQAKGELVEALGPDGTAVLNADDHRVAAMAARTRGHVRTFGEGEGADVRLHDLVVDDLGRPSFALTASGRTEEVDLRLLGRHHAGNAAAAAAAALAVGVPLDRAAAALREVTAISRWRMELTERADGVRIVNDAYNANPESVRAALETLAGIGRRTGARTIAVLGEMAELGETSRAAHEATGALARELGVDHLVVVGEDSPAVWGLLEGARGWGSPHRARGVREAVDHLRETVRAPDVVLVKASHSVGLERVVDGLLAEEGTT
;
A
#
# COMPACT_ATOMS: atom_id res chain seq x y z
N MET A 1 19.57 -10.38 -1.34
CA MET A 1 19.84 -10.61 -2.77
C MET A 1 20.70 -11.85 -2.91
N ILE A 2 20.51 -12.65 -3.97
CA ILE A 2 21.44 -13.72 -4.35
C ILE A 2 22.71 -13.08 -4.92
N ALA A 3 23.88 -13.42 -4.36
CA ALA A 3 25.15 -12.87 -4.81
C ALA A 3 25.41 -13.07 -6.31
N THR A 4 26.03 -12.07 -6.94
CA THR A 4 26.38 -12.04 -8.38
C THR A 4 27.60 -11.15 -8.60
N SER A 5 28.11 -11.06 -9.83
CA SER A 5 29.01 -9.98 -10.26
C SER A 5 28.32 -8.98 -11.20
N LEU A 6 28.96 -7.84 -11.45
CA LEU A 6 28.54 -6.88 -12.47
C LEU A 6 28.65 -7.47 -13.89
N SER A 7 29.69 -8.29 -14.15
CA SER A 7 29.85 -9.00 -15.42
C SER A 7 28.72 -10.00 -15.69
N GLU A 8 28.26 -10.73 -14.66
CA GLU A 8 27.08 -11.59 -14.75
C GLU A 8 25.81 -10.79 -14.97
N ILE A 9 25.63 -9.66 -14.28
CA ILE A 9 24.49 -8.77 -14.51
C ILE A 9 24.48 -8.31 -15.98
N ALA A 10 25.61 -7.84 -16.50
CA ALA A 10 25.75 -7.42 -17.90
C ALA A 10 25.32 -8.53 -18.86
N ALA A 11 25.77 -9.77 -18.64
CA ALA A 11 25.38 -10.91 -19.46
C ALA A 11 23.87 -11.21 -19.39
N LEU A 12 23.25 -11.12 -18.22
CA LEU A 12 21.81 -11.40 -18.03
C LEU A 12 20.90 -10.37 -18.69
N VAL A 13 21.31 -9.11 -18.70
CA VAL A 13 20.50 -8.00 -19.22
C VAL A 13 20.88 -7.58 -20.63
N GLY A 14 21.89 -8.22 -21.24
CA GLY A 14 22.39 -7.86 -22.57
C GLY A 14 23.14 -6.53 -22.61
N GLY A 15 23.76 -6.14 -21.49
CA GLY A 15 24.54 -4.91 -21.37
C GLY A 15 26.05 -5.11 -21.53
N ALA A 16 26.79 -4.00 -21.43
CA ALA A 16 28.26 -3.98 -21.43
C ALA A 16 28.78 -3.44 -20.10
N LEU A 17 29.73 -4.13 -19.48
CA LEU A 17 30.39 -3.64 -18.27
C LEU A 17 31.51 -2.66 -18.63
N HIS A 18 31.43 -1.45 -18.09
CA HIS A 18 32.46 -0.42 -18.13
C HIS A 18 33.06 -0.24 -16.73
N GLY A 19 34.38 -0.35 -16.60
CA GLY A 19 35.08 -0.30 -15.31
C GLY A 19 35.42 -1.70 -14.76
N ALA A 20 35.78 -1.75 -13.47
CA ALA A 20 36.17 -3.00 -12.82
C ALA A 20 34.97 -3.89 -12.50
N ASP A 21 35.12 -5.20 -12.65
CA ASP A 21 34.11 -6.14 -12.16
C ASP A 21 34.10 -6.17 -10.62
N ALA A 22 32.91 -6.33 -10.04
CA ALA A 22 32.71 -6.30 -8.60
C ALA A 22 31.56 -7.23 -8.20
N PRO A 23 31.63 -7.86 -7.01
CA PRO A 23 30.52 -8.62 -6.48
C PRO A 23 29.38 -7.69 -6.05
N VAL A 24 28.16 -8.04 -6.43
CA VAL A 24 26.92 -7.41 -5.97
C VAL A 24 26.23 -8.38 -5.01
N THR A 25 26.11 -7.95 -3.75
CA THR A 25 25.64 -8.79 -2.63
C THR A 25 24.50 -8.14 -1.85
N ALA A 26 24.25 -6.84 -2.05
CA ALA A 26 23.19 -6.09 -1.40
C ALA A 26 22.11 -5.65 -2.41
N PRO A 27 20.93 -5.18 -1.95
CA PRO A 27 19.82 -4.81 -2.81
C PRO A 27 20.14 -3.76 -3.89
N ALA A 28 19.31 -3.75 -4.93
CA ALA A 28 19.29 -2.68 -5.91
C ALA A 28 18.44 -1.50 -5.40
N VAL A 29 18.86 -0.27 -5.69
CA VAL A 29 18.14 0.97 -5.31
C VAL A 29 18.13 1.98 -6.45
N ILE A 30 17.12 2.84 -6.47
CA ILE A 30 17.00 3.98 -7.41
C ILE A 30 17.30 5.33 -6.74
N ASP A 31 17.39 5.35 -5.42
CA ASP A 31 17.83 6.50 -4.64
C ASP A 31 19.26 6.26 -4.19
N SER A 32 20.21 7.05 -4.70
CA SER A 32 21.64 6.92 -4.43
C SER A 32 21.96 7.04 -2.94
N ARG A 33 21.13 7.74 -2.16
CA ARG A 33 21.28 7.92 -0.71
C ARG A 33 20.94 6.65 0.09
N LEU A 34 20.19 5.74 -0.53
CA LEU A 34 19.79 4.46 0.06
C LEU A 34 20.69 3.30 -0.39
N ALA A 35 21.75 3.58 -1.16
CA ALA A 35 22.70 2.54 -1.53
C ALA A 35 23.40 1.98 -0.30
N GLU A 36 23.67 0.69 -0.34
CA GLU A 36 24.33 -0.06 0.73
C GLU A 36 25.65 -0.64 0.21
N PRO A 37 26.64 -0.92 1.09
CA PRO A 37 27.83 -1.67 0.74
C PRO A 37 27.53 -2.96 -0.04
N GLY A 38 28.04 -3.05 -1.26
CA GLY A 38 27.80 -4.19 -2.16
C GLY A 38 26.48 -4.13 -2.94
N GLY A 39 25.75 -3.00 -2.91
CA GLY A 39 24.48 -2.82 -3.60
C GLY A 39 24.63 -2.41 -5.07
N LEU A 40 23.51 -2.34 -5.79
CA LEU A 40 23.44 -1.88 -7.17
C LEU A 40 22.63 -0.59 -7.25
N PHE A 41 23.22 0.48 -7.77
CA PHE A 41 22.46 1.71 -8.04
C PHE A 41 21.90 1.67 -9.46
N VAL A 42 20.59 1.88 -9.61
CA VAL A 42 19.92 1.90 -10.92
C VAL A 42 19.68 3.34 -11.33
N ALA A 43 20.46 3.80 -12.31
CA ALA A 43 20.46 5.17 -12.79
C ALA A 43 19.51 5.34 -13.97
N PHE A 44 18.40 6.03 -13.74
CA PHE A 44 17.45 6.42 -14.79
C PHE A 44 17.71 7.84 -15.28
N ALA A 45 17.65 8.07 -16.59
CA ALA A 45 17.59 9.42 -17.14
C ALA A 45 16.15 9.95 -16.98
N GLY A 46 15.92 10.84 -16.01
CA GLY A 46 14.62 11.48 -15.79
C GLY A 46 14.46 12.79 -16.56
N GLU A 47 13.23 13.32 -16.61
CA GLU A 47 12.91 14.58 -17.31
C GLU A 47 13.55 15.81 -16.66
N HIS A 48 13.75 15.77 -15.34
CA HIS A 48 14.29 16.89 -14.55
C HIS A 48 15.64 16.58 -13.90
N VAL A 49 15.94 15.29 -13.72
CA VAL A 49 17.09 14.81 -12.96
C VAL A 49 17.62 13.55 -13.65
N ASP A 50 18.90 13.55 -14.03
CA ASP A 50 19.58 12.36 -14.54
C ASP A 50 20.22 11.60 -13.38
N GLY A 51 19.75 10.37 -13.13
CA GLY A 51 20.24 9.50 -12.07
C GLY A 51 21.72 9.18 -12.20
N HIS A 52 22.29 9.21 -13.41
CA HIS A 52 23.71 8.93 -13.64
C HIS A 52 24.62 9.94 -12.92
N ASP A 53 24.15 11.17 -12.74
CA ASP A 53 24.91 12.23 -12.07
C ASP A 53 25.06 11.97 -10.55
N TYR A 54 24.34 10.99 -10.01
CA TYR A 54 24.42 10.56 -8.62
C TYR A 54 25.22 9.26 -8.42
N ALA A 55 25.90 8.75 -9.46
CA ALA A 55 26.72 7.56 -9.36
C ALA A 55 27.82 7.67 -8.28
N GLU A 56 28.45 8.84 -8.16
CA GLU A 56 29.46 9.11 -7.13
C GLU A 56 28.87 9.08 -5.71
N VAL A 57 27.64 9.58 -5.53
CA VAL A 57 26.93 9.52 -4.24
C VAL A 57 26.65 8.07 -3.86
N ALA A 58 26.15 7.27 -4.81
CA ALA A 58 25.89 5.85 -4.58
C ALA A 58 27.18 5.06 -4.29
N ARG A 59 28.27 5.35 -5.01
CA ARG A 59 29.59 4.77 -4.77
C ARG A 59 30.12 5.15 -3.39
N GLY A 60 29.96 6.40 -2.98
CA GLY A 60 30.30 6.89 -1.64
C GLY A 60 29.52 6.18 -0.53
N ALA A 61 28.27 5.79 -0.79
CA ALA A 61 27.45 4.98 0.11
C ALA A 61 27.77 3.46 0.06
N GLY A 62 28.67 3.03 -0.85
CA GLY A 62 29.19 1.67 -0.91
C GLY A 62 28.61 0.80 -2.04
N ALA A 63 27.86 1.36 -2.99
CA ALA A 63 27.38 0.62 -4.15
C ALA A 63 28.55 -0.05 -4.89
N ALA A 64 28.38 -1.33 -5.25
CA ALA A 64 29.35 -2.09 -6.03
C ALA A 64 29.43 -1.63 -7.48
N GLY A 65 28.32 -1.12 -8.02
CA GLY A 65 28.26 -0.54 -9.36
C GLY A 65 26.91 0.06 -9.70
N VAL A 66 26.79 0.49 -10.95
CA VAL A 66 25.62 1.16 -11.51
C VAL A 66 25.01 0.32 -12.64
N LEU A 67 23.69 0.28 -12.75
CA LEU A 67 22.97 -0.12 -13.96
C LEU A 67 22.40 1.15 -14.59
N GLY A 68 22.82 1.48 -15.81
CA GLY A 68 22.46 2.75 -16.46
C GLY A 68 22.54 2.70 -17.98
N SER A 69 22.18 3.80 -18.64
CA SER A 69 22.21 3.96 -20.10
C SER A 69 23.48 4.58 -20.65
N ARG A 70 24.40 5.01 -19.79
CA ARG A 70 25.73 5.49 -20.18
C ARG A 70 26.78 5.17 -19.10
N PRO A 71 28.08 5.11 -19.46
CA PRO A 71 29.15 4.98 -18.48
C PRO A 71 29.14 6.12 -17.45
N THR A 72 29.60 5.81 -16.24
CA THR A 72 29.81 6.77 -15.14
C THR A 72 31.22 6.59 -14.57
N ASP A 73 31.59 7.40 -13.57
CA ASP A 73 32.88 7.27 -12.86
C ASP A 73 32.94 6.03 -11.94
N ALA A 74 31.79 5.39 -11.68
CA ALA A 74 31.70 4.11 -11.00
C ALA A 74 31.62 2.95 -12.02
N PRO A 75 32.00 1.71 -11.66
CA PRO A 75 31.72 0.53 -12.48
C PRO A 75 30.26 0.48 -12.91
N THR A 76 30.00 0.42 -14.21
CA THR A 76 28.66 0.59 -14.77
C THR A 76 28.34 -0.50 -15.79
N VAL A 77 27.22 -1.19 -15.61
CA VAL A 77 26.59 -2.00 -16.65
C VAL A 77 25.73 -1.07 -17.50
N VAL A 78 26.14 -0.88 -18.75
CA VAL A 78 25.49 0.02 -19.71
C VAL A 78 24.52 -0.77 -20.58
N VAL A 79 23.28 -0.29 -20.68
CA VAL A 79 22.17 -0.88 -21.43
C VAL A 79 21.35 0.21 -22.14
N ASP A 80 20.73 -0.10 -23.27
CA ASP A 80 19.89 0.89 -23.96
C ASP A 80 18.58 1.20 -23.18
N ASP A 81 17.98 0.18 -22.56
CA ASP A 81 16.76 0.29 -21.75
C ASP A 81 17.01 -0.16 -20.31
N VAL A 82 17.22 0.82 -19.42
CA VAL A 82 17.48 0.58 -17.98
C VAL A 82 16.28 -0.08 -17.30
N GLN A 83 15.05 0.29 -17.68
CA GLN A 83 13.85 -0.27 -17.08
C GLN A 83 13.69 -1.74 -17.48
N GLY A 84 13.77 -2.04 -18.78
CA GLY A 84 13.72 -3.41 -19.29
C GLY A 84 14.85 -4.27 -18.73
N ALA A 85 16.05 -3.72 -18.57
CA ALA A 85 17.18 -4.41 -17.94
C ALA A 85 16.91 -4.74 -16.47
N LEU A 86 16.41 -3.77 -15.69
CA LEU A 86 16.04 -3.99 -14.28
C LEU A 86 14.97 -5.08 -14.13
N GLN A 87 13.93 -5.04 -14.97
CA GLN A 87 12.86 -6.04 -15.01
C GLN A 87 13.38 -7.43 -15.38
N THR A 88 14.26 -7.50 -16.39
CA THR A 88 14.91 -8.74 -16.82
C THR A 88 15.78 -9.32 -15.72
N LEU A 89 16.57 -8.48 -15.04
CA LEU A 89 17.40 -8.89 -13.92
C LEU A 89 16.54 -9.46 -12.78
N ALA A 90 15.45 -8.78 -12.40
CA ALA A 90 14.53 -9.25 -11.37
C ALA A 90 13.91 -10.62 -11.73
N ARG A 91 13.42 -10.78 -12.96
CA ARG A 91 12.84 -12.04 -13.47
C ARG A 91 13.84 -13.18 -13.43
N GLN A 92 15.04 -12.96 -13.98
CA GLN A 92 16.14 -13.94 -14.02
C GLN A 92 16.56 -14.36 -12.60
N ARG A 93 16.68 -13.40 -11.68
CA ARG A 93 17.06 -13.66 -10.28
C ARG A 93 15.98 -14.38 -9.51
N LEU A 94 14.70 -14.08 -9.76
CA LEU A 94 13.60 -14.81 -9.17
C LEU A 94 13.55 -16.26 -9.65
N ALA A 95 13.73 -16.50 -10.96
CA ALA A 95 13.82 -17.83 -11.53
C ALA A 95 14.97 -18.62 -10.87
N ARG A 96 16.16 -18.03 -10.81
CA ARG A 96 17.31 -18.62 -10.11
C ARG A 96 17.01 -18.89 -8.64
N ARG A 97 16.32 -17.97 -7.96
CA ARG A 97 15.92 -18.19 -6.57
C ARG A 97 15.05 -19.44 -6.45
N ARG A 98 14.04 -19.62 -7.29
CA ARG A 98 13.15 -20.79 -7.25
C ARG A 98 13.90 -22.11 -7.43
N GLU A 99 14.97 -22.14 -8.22
CA GLU A 99 15.83 -23.32 -8.39
C GLU A 99 16.60 -23.71 -7.11
N LEU A 100 16.93 -22.74 -6.26
CA LEU A 100 17.71 -22.95 -5.04
C LEU A 100 16.88 -23.51 -3.87
N GLY A 101 15.56 -23.58 -4.01
CA GLY A 101 14.68 -24.16 -2.99
C GLY A 101 13.31 -23.49 -2.92
N PRO A 102 12.46 -23.91 -1.97
CA PRO A 102 11.07 -23.46 -1.90
C PRO A 102 10.97 -21.94 -1.74
N LEU A 103 10.10 -21.34 -2.54
CA LEU A 103 9.71 -19.93 -2.51
C LEU A 103 8.26 -19.85 -2.98
N HIS A 104 7.43 -19.11 -2.26
CA HIS A 104 6.11 -18.70 -2.74
C HIS A 104 6.07 -17.19 -3.00
N VAL A 105 5.60 -16.82 -4.17
CA VAL A 105 5.30 -15.45 -4.58
C VAL A 105 3.81 -15.21 -4.39
N VAL A 106 3.46 -14.26 -3.52
CA VAL A 106 2.09 -13.85 -3.27
C VAL A 106 1.90 -12.44 -3.82
N ALA A 107 1.14 -12.30 -4.90
CA ALA A 107 0.83 -11.01 -5.49
C ALA A 107 -0.51 -10.48 -4.99
N ILE A 108 -0.60 -9.17 -4.73
CA ILE A 108 -1.77 -8.53 -4.13
C ILE A 108 -2.19 -7.33 -4.97
N THR A 109 -3.46 -7.29 -5.35
CA THR A 109 -4.08 -6.10 -5.94
C THR A 109 -5.44 -5.79 -5.33
N GLY A 110 -5.96 -4.61 -5.65
CA GLY A 110 -7.21 -4.08 -5.15
C GLY A 110 -7.31 -2.60 -5.47
N SER A 111 -8.51 -2.04 -5.45
CA SER A 111 -8.64 -0.57 -5.50
C SER A 111 -8.07 -0.03 -4.20
N GLN A 112 -8.60 -0.48 -3.06
CA GLN A 112 -8.16 -0.11 -1.71
C GLN A 112 -7.65 -1.28 -0.89
N GLY A 113 -6.92 -0.98 0.19
CA GLY A 113 -6.48 -1.97 1.19
C GLY A 113 -5.19 -2.73 0.83
N LYS A 114 -4.67 -2.59 -0.40
CA LYS A 114 -3.47 -3.30 -0.90
C LYS A 114 -2.31 -3.30 0.09
N THR A 115 -1.83 -2.13 0.49
CA THR A 115 -0.68 -2.01 1.38
C THR A 115 -0.96 -2.56 2.77
N SER A 116 -2.16 -2.32 3.31
CA SER A 116 -2.56 -2.83 4.63
C SER A 116 -2.63 -4.37 4.62
N ALA A 117 -3.24 -4.97 3.61
CA ALA A 117 -3.30 -6.42 3.45
C ALA A 117 -1.90 -7.03 3.22
N LYS A 118 -1.06 -6.36 2.42
CA LYS A 118 0.34 -6.75 2.21
C LYS A 118 1.17 -6.70 3.50
N ASP A 119 0.98 -5.67 4.32
CA ASP A 119 1.71 -5.55 5.60
C ASP A 119 1.23 -6.59 6.62
N LEU A 120 -0.09 -6.82 6.70
CA LEU A 120 -0.67 -7.88 7.53
C LEU A 120 -0.15 -9.26 7.10
N LEU A 121 -0.24 -9.58 5.80
CA LEU A 121 0.27 -10.84 5.26
C LEU A 121 1.78 -10.98 5.49
N GLY A 122 2.55 -9.93 5.24
CA GLY A 122 4.00 -9.92 5.48
C GLY A 122 4.33 -10.23 6.93
N GLN A 123 3.59 -9.67 7.90
CA GLN A 123 3.78 -9.97 9.33
C GLN A 123 3.38 -11.41 9.68
N VAL A 124 2.26 -11.90 9.14
CA VAL A 124 1.84 -13.31 9.30
C VAL A 124 2.89 -14.28 8.78
N LEU A 125 3.39 -14.06 7.55
CA LEU A 125 4.35 -14.96 6.91
C LEU A 125 5.73 -14.91 7.56
N ARG A 126 6.18 -13.74 8.07
CA ARG A 126 7.45 -13.61 8.81
C ARG A 126 7.49 -14.45 10.08
N ARG A 127 6.34 -14.72 10.71
CA ARG A 127 6.26 -15.65 11.85
C ARG A 127 6.49 -17.10 11.45
N SER A 128 6.30 -17.44 10.18
CA SER A 128 6.46 -18.80 9.67
C SER A 128 7.83 -19.03 9.02
N ALA A 129 8.31 -18.08 8.22
CA ALA A 129 9.62 -18.19 7.56
C ALA A 129 10.13 -16.81 7.04
N PRO A 130 11.42 -16.70 6.65
CA PRO A 130 11.98 -15.47 6.09
C PRO A 130 11.13 -14.94 4.93
N THR A 131 10.73 -13.68 5.01
CA THR A 131 9.76 -13.07 4.09
C THR A 131 10.22 -11.69 3.64
N VAL A 132 10.25 -11.49 2.32
CA VAL A 132 10.41 -10.18 1.70
C VAL A 132 9.03 -9.68 1.28
N ALA A 133 8.75 -8.40 1.50
CA ALA A 133 7.50 -7.77 1.09
C ALA A 133 7.76 -6.39 0.48
N THR A 134 6.88 -5.95 -0.42
CA THR A 134 6.93 -4.60 -1.02
C THR A 134 7.04 -3.51 0.05
N GLN A 135 7.99 -2.60 -0.13
CA GLN A 135 8.16 -1.42 0.72
C GLN A 135 7.47 -0.20 0.11
N GLY A 136 6.80 0.60 0.95
CA GLY A 136 6.09 1.78 0.49
C GLY A 136 5.13 1.48 -0.67
N SER A 137 5.25 2.26 -1.75
CA SER A 137 4.51 2.13 -3.01
C SER A 137 5.34 1.52 -4.14
N PHE A 138 6.30 0.63 -3.84
CA PHE A 138 7.08 -0.05 -4.88
C PHE A 138 6.28 -1.16 -5.58
N ASN A 139 5.17 -0.75 -6.19
CA ASN A 139 4.12 -1.62 -6.74
C ASN A 139 3.91 -1.46 -8.25
N ASN A 140 4.83 -0.76 -8.93
CA ASN A 140 4.81 -0.49 -10.37
C ASN A 140 6.04 -1.09 -11.08
N GLU A 141 6.19 -0.79 -12.37
CA GLU A 141 7.21 -1.31 -13.28
C GLU A 141 8.66 -1.02 -12.88
N LEU A 142 8.88 -0.03 -11.99
CA LEU A 142 10.18 0.31 -11.42
C LEU A 142 10.36 -0.27 -10.02
N GLY A 143 9.38 -0.10 -9.13
CA GLY A 143 9.49 -0.51 -7.73
C GLY A 143 9.39 -2.02 -7.51
N LEU A 144 8.54 -2.71 -8.27
CA LEU A 144 8.34 -4.15 -8.12
C LEU A 144 9.66 -4.93 -8.36
N PRO A 145 10.42 -4.71 -9.45
CA PRO A 145 11.73 -5.32 -9.63
C PRO A 145 12.69 -5.15 -8.45
N LEU A 146 12.75 -3.95 -7.86
CA LEU A 146 13.62 -3.67 -6.71
C LEU A 146 13.23 -4.53 -5.50
N THR A 147 11.93 -4.71 -5.27
CA THR A 147 11.44 -5.60 -4.21
C THR A 147 11.83 -7.05 -4.47
N VAL A 148 11.66 -7.53 -5.72
CA VAL A 148 12.02 -8.91 -6.12
C VAL A 148 13.51 -9.18 -5.89
N LEU A 149 14.37 -8.23 -6.25
CA LEU A 149 15.83 -8.35 -6.12
C LEU A 149 16.33 -8.42 -4.67
N ARG A 150 15.49 -8.08 -3.68
CA ARG A 150 15.83 -8.23 -2.27
C ARG A 150 15.83 -9.70 -1.82
N ALA A 151 15.08 -10.57 -2.50
CA ALA A 151 15.05 -11.99 -2.18
C ALA A 151 16.45 -12.62 -2.20
N ASP A 152 16.71 -13.47 -1.21
CA ASP A 152 17.92 -14.26 -1.04
C ASP A 152 17.58 -15.75 -0.89
N GLU A 153 18.59 -16.60 -0.73
CA GLU A 153 18.45 -18.05 -0.61
C GLU A 153 17.58 -18.49 0.59
N ALA A 154 17.52 -17.67 1.64
CA ALA A 154 16.73 -17.92 2.84
C ALA A 154 15.25 -17.54 2.66
N THR A 155 14.94 -16.57 1.80
CA THR A 155 13.60 -16.02 1.58
C THR A 155 12.60 -17.09 1.17
N ARG A 156 11.60 -17.43 1.99
CA ARG A 156 10.57 -18.44 1.66
C ARG A 156 9.28 -17.84 1.11
N TYR A 157 9.02 -16.58 1.43
CA TYR A 157 7.84 -15.87 0.94
C TYR A 157 8.24 -14.52 0.35
N LEU A 158 7.67 -14.21 -0.81
CA LEU A 158 7.82 -12.92 -1.48
C LEU A 158 6.42 -12.31 -1.68
N VAL A 159 6.08 -11.31 -0.87
CA VAL A 159 4.77 -10.64 -0.91
C VAL A 159 4.85 -9.37 -1.74
N LEU A 160 4.20 -9.37 -2.89
CA LEU A 160 4.30 -8.33 -3.90
C LEU A 160 2.98 -7.56 -4.00
N GLU A 161 2.99 -6.30 -3.59
CA GLU A 161 1.91 -5.37 -3.93
C GLU A 161 2.05 -4.99 -5.40
N MET A 162 0.96 -5.12 -6.18
CA MET A 162 0.92 -4.77 -7.60
C MET A 162 -0.21 -3.77 -7.88
N GLY A 163 0.19 -2.57 -8.30
CA GLY A 163 -0.69 -1.49 -8.72
C GLY A 163 -0.87 -1.48 -10.24
N ALA A 164 -2.00 -0.96 -10.70
CA ALA A 164 -2.24 -0.72 -12.11
C ALA A 164 -3.10 0.51 -12.32
N ARG A 165 -2.83 1.17 -13.45
CA ARG A 165 -3.50 2.39 -13.96
C ARG A 165 -4.10 2.18 -15.36
N GLY A 166 -3.82 1.01 -15.96
CA GLY A 166 -4.30 0.62 -17.27
C GLY A 166 -4.39 -0.90 -17.38
N ILE A 167 -5.12 -1.36 -18.39
CA ILE A 167 -5.16 -2.77 -18.81
C ILE A 167 -3.78 -3.15 -19.36
N GLY A 168 -3.29 -4.34 -19.03
CA GLY A 168 -1.99 -4.88 -19.38
C GLY A 168 -0.94 -4.68 -18.28
N HIS A 169 -1.10 -3.67 -17.41
CA HIS A 169 -0.09 -3.34 -16.41
C HIS A 169 0.11 -4.49 -15.40
N LEU A 170 -0.96 -5.15 -14.94
CA LEU A 170 -0.81 -6.27 -14.01
C LEU A 170 -0.23 -7.50 -14.71
N ALA A 171 -0.58 -7.73 -15.98
CA ALA A 171 0.05 -8.76 -16.79
C ALA A 171 1.58 -8.55 -16.90
N ASP A 172 2.03 -7.32 -17.15
CA ASP A 172 3.45 -6.96 -17.23
C ASP A 172 4.17 -7.17 -15.89
N LEU A 173 3.55 -6.75 -14.78
CA LEU A 173 4.09 -6.98 -13.44
C LEU A 173 4.19 -8.48 -13.10
N CYS A 174 3.19 -9.28 -13.49
CA CYS A 174 3.23 -10.73 -13.32
C CYS A 174 4.27 -11.40 -14.24
N ALA A 175 4.59 -10.82 -15.40
CA ALA A 175 5.66 -11.32 -16.25
C ALA A 175 7.05 -11.09 -15.63
N ILE A 176 7.21 -10.09 -14.75
CA ILE A 176 8.44 -9.90 -13.95
C ILE A 176 8.49 -10.94 -12.82
N ALA A 177 7.39 -11.09 -12.09
CA ALA A 177 7.30 -11.97 -10.94
C ALA A 177 6.03 -12.84 -10.97
N PRO A 178 6.08 -14.01 -11.64
CA PRO A 178 4.94 -14.91 -11.73
C PRO A 178 4.46 -15.37 -10.33
N PRO A 179 3.18 -15.16 -9.99
CA PRO A 179 2.65 -15.49 -8.67
C PRO A 179 2.31 -16.98 -8.52
N ASP A 180 2.47 -17.50 -7.30
CA ASP A 180 1.85 -18.77 -6.88
C ASP A 180 0.49 -18.53 -6.23
N VAL A 181 0.30 -17.34 -5.64
CA VAL A 181 -0.97 -16.88 -5.06
C VAL A 181 -1.28 -15.47 -5.54
N SER A 182 -2.47 -15.27 -6.08
CA SER A 182 -2.96 -13.96 -6.53
C SER A 182 -4.15 -13.52 -5.67
N LEU A 183 -3.96 -12.52 -4.83
CA LEU A 183 -4.96 -11.95 -3.94
C LEU A 183 -5.59 -10.71 -4.57
N VAL A 184 -6.91 -10.74 -4.79
CA VAL A 184 -7.68 -9.59 -5.26
C VAL A 184 -8.64 -9.13 -4.16
N LEU A 185 -8.44 -7.91 -3.66
CA LEU A 185 -9.16 -7.40 -2.50
C LEU A 185 -10.55 -6.83 -2.81
N ASN A 186 -10.68 -6.04 -3.87
CA ASN A 186 -11.90 -5.30 -4.24
C ASN A 186 -11.75 -4.59 -5.59
N VAL A 187 -12.90 -4.23 -6.18
CA VAL A 187 -13.07 -3.34 -7.34
C VAL A 187 -13.91 -2.12 -6.94
N GLY A 188 -13.23 -1.04 -6.53
CA GLY A 188 -13.80 0.26 -6.20
C GLY A 188 -13.64 1.29 -7.32
N THR A 189 -13.55 2.57 -6.94
CA THR A 189 -13.40 3.72 -7.87
C THR A 189 -12.00 4.35 -7.91
N ALA A 190 -11.00 3.73 -7.27
CA ALA A 190 -9.61 4.17 -7.38
C ALA A 190 -9.14 4.21 -8.85
N HIS A 191 -8.44 5.27 -9.25
CA HIS A 191 -7.96 5.51 -10.63
C HIS A 191 -9.08 5.53 -11.69
N ILE A 192 -10.35 5.76 -11.32
CA ILE A 192 -11.45 5.73 -12.28
C ILE A 192 -11.30 6.76 -13.39
N GLY A 193 -10.63 7.89 -13.14
CA GLY A 193 -10.31 8.86 -14.19
C GLY A 193 -9.40 8.30 -15.30
N GLU A 194 -8.52 7.36 -14.97
CA GLU A 194 -7.60 6.71 -15.92
C GLU A 194 -8.26 5.50 -16.61
N PHE A 195 -9.00 4.69 -15.84
CA PHE A 195 -9.66 3.48 -16.36
C PHE A 195 -10.98 3.74 -17.08
N GLY A 196 -11.62 4.88 -16.82
CA GLY A 196 -12.94 5.26 -17.36
C GLY A 196 -14.14 4.51 -16.77
N SER A 197 -13.99 3.27 -16.30
CA SER A 197 -15.12 2.50 -15.72
C SER A 197 -14.69 1.45 -14.70
N ARG A 198 -15.63 1.04 -13.83
CA ARG A 198 -15.41 -0.07 -12.89
C ARG A 198 -15.24 -1.42 -13.59
N ASP A 199 -15.82 -1.60 -14.78
CA ASP A 199 -15.64 -2.82 -15.57
C ASP A 199 -14.21 -2.90 -16.11
N ALA A 200 -13.65 -1.79 -16.59
CA ALA A 200 -12.24 -1.71 -16.97
C ALA A 200 -11.29 -1.96 -15.78
N ILE A 201 -11.61 -1.42 -14.59
CA ILE A 201 -10.87 -1.73 -13.36
C ILE A 201 -10.92 -3.23 -13.03
N ALA A 202 -12.10 -3.87 -13.15
CA ALA A 202 -12.24 -5.32 -12.92
C ALA A 202 -11.47 -6.13 -13.97
N GLN A 203 -11.50 -5.72 -15.23
CA GLN A 203 -10.75 -6.35 -16.30
C GLN A 203 -9.25 -6.33 -15.98
N ALA A 204 -8.69 -5.14 -15.72
CA ALA A 204 -7.29 -4.98 -15.37
C ALA A 204 -6.92 -5.81 -14.13
N LYS A 205 -7.70 -5.74 -13.04
CA LYS A 205 -7.42 -6.48 -11.81
C LYS A 205 -7.42 -8.00 -11.97
N GLY A 206 -8.26 -8.54 -12.85
CA GLY A 206 -8.29 -9.98 -13.07
C GLY A 206 -7.11 -10.51 -13.89
N GLU A 207 -6.30 -9.65 -14.52
CA GLU A 207 -5.01 -10.08 -15.11
C GLU A 207 -4.12 -10.76 -14.05
N LEU A 208 -4.26 -10.36 -12.78
CA LEU A 208 -3.52 -10.97 -11.67
C LEU A 208 -3.84 -12.46 -11.50
N VAL A 209 -5.10 -12.87 -11.66
CA VAL A 209 -5.51 -14.27 -11.49
C VAL A 209 -5.37 -15.09 -12.78
N GLU A 210 -5.35 -14.41 -13.93
CA GLU A 210 -5.04 -15.00 -15.24
C GLU A 210 -3.56 -15.40 -15.35
N ALA A 211 -2.67 -14.70 -14.62
CA ALA A 211 -1.25 -15.01 -14.57
C ALA A 211 -0.90 -16.27 -13.75
N LEU A 212 -1.86 -16.87 -13.04
CA LEU A 212 -1.62 -18.06 -12.23
C LEU A 212 -1.41 -19.31 -13.09
N GLY A 213 -0.44 -20.13 -12.68
CA GLY A 213 -0.32 -21.51 -13.14
C GLY A 213 -1.45 -22.41 -12.62
N PRO A 214 -1.58 -23.65 -13.14
CA PRO A 214 -2.63 -24.59 -12.73
C PRO A 214 -2.58 -24.99 -11.24
N ASP A 215 -1.38 -24.98 -10.64
CA ASP A 215 -1.20 -25.26 -9.20
C ASP A 215 -1.30 -23.99 -8.33
N GLY A 216 -1.47 -22.82 -8.96
CA GLY A 216 -1.59 -21.54 -8.27
C GLY A 216 -2.95 -21.38 -7.59
N THR A 217 -3.06 -20.43 -6.66
CA THR A 217 -4.32 -20.14 -5.95
C THR A 217 -4.75 -18.69 -6.15
N ALA A 218 -5.94 -18.48 -6.71
CA ALA A 218 -6.63 -17.19 -6.70
C ALA A 218 -7.34 -17.01 -5.36
N VAL A 219 -6.99 -15.96 -4.62
CA VAL A 219 -7.65 -15.57 -3.37
C VAL A 219 -8.57 -14.39 -3.66
N LEU A 220 -9.88 -14.61 -3.55
CA LEU A 220 -10.90 -13.68 -4.04
C LEU A 220 -11.84 -13.22 -2.92
N ASN A 221 -12.13 -11.92 -2.89
CA ASN A 221 -13.17 -11.38 -2.02
C ASN A 221 -14.56 -11.85 -2.50
N ALA A 222 -15.25 -12.65 -1.67
CA ALA A 222 -16.59 -13.14 -1.95
C ALA A 222 -17.66 -12.03 -1.86
N ASP A 223 -17.42 -10.99 -1.08
CA ASP A 223 -18.38 -9.91 -0.85
C ASP A 223 -18.40 -8.87 -1.99
N ASP A 224 -17.41 -8.92 -2.89
CA ASP A 224 -17.34 -8.09 -4.09
C ASP A 224 -17.66 -8.92 -5.34
N HIS A 225 -18.87 -8.74 -5.89
CA HIS A 225 -19.33 -9.49 -7.07
C HIS A 225 -18.38 -9.44 -8.28
N ARG A 226 -17.63 -8.34 -8.46
CA ARG A 226 -16.68 -8.21 -9.58
C ARG A 226 -15.43 -9.03 -9.36
N VAL A 227 -14.99 -9.12 -8.09
CA VAL A 227 -13.87 -9.96 -7.68
C VAL A 227 -14.28 -11.43 -7.70
N ALA A 228 -15.44 -11.78 -7.14
CA ALA A 228 -15.97 -13.14 -7.17
C ALA A 228 -16.10 -13.68 -8.60
N ALA A 229 -16.52 -12.85 -9.56
CA ALA A 229 -16.60 -13.21 -10.98
C ALA A 229 -15.24 -13.57 -11.61
N MET A 230 -14.11 -13.14 -11.01
CA MET A 230 -12.76 -13.49 -11.49
C MET A 230 -12.42 -14.98 -11.29
N ALA A 231 -13.21 -15.73 -10.50
CA ALA A 231 -13.06 -17.18 -10.35
C ALA A 231 -13.07 -17.92 -11.71
N ALA A 232 -13.85 -17.41 -12.68
CA ALA A 232 -13.92 -17.98 -14.03
C ALA A 232 -12.71 -17.62 -14.93
N ARG A 233 -11.81 -16.74 -14.47
CA ARG A 233 -10.66 -16.23 -15.24
C ARG A 233 -9.34 -16.93 -14.88
N THR A 234 -9.32 -17.75 -13.84
CA THR A 234 -8.12 -18.48 -13.43
C THR A 234 -8.17 -19.94 -13.86
N ARG A 235 -6.99 -20.51 -14.09
CA ARG A 235 -6.80 -21.97 -14.26
C ARG A 235 -6.38 -22.66 -12.96
N GLY A 236 -6.04 -21.87 -11.94
CA GLY A 236 -5.62 -22.37 -10.64
C GLY A 236 -6.81 -22.69 -9.73
N HIS A 237 -6.49 -23.02 -8.48
CA HIS A 237 -7.48 -23.19 -7.42
C HIS A 237 -8.09 -21.84 -7.04
N VAL A 238 -9.35 -21.85 -6.61
CA VAL A 238 -10.02 -20.66 -6.07
C VAL A 238 -10.19 -20.84 -4.57
N ARG A 239 -9.83 -19.81 -3.81
CA ARG A 239 -10.11 -19.67 -2.38
C ARG A 239 -10.76 -18.32 -2.15
N THR A 240 -11.84 -18.29 -1.40
CA THR A 240 -12.60 -17.08 -1.13
C THR A 240 -12.44 -16.60 0.31
N PHE A 241 -12.58 -15.30 0.53
CA PHE A 241 -12.66 -14.70 1.86
C PHE A 241 -13.78 -13.66 1.90
N GLY A 242 -14.35 -13.40 3.07
CA GLY A 242 -15.41 -12.40 3.24
C GLY A 242 -16.33 -12.68 4.41
N GLU A 243 -17.33 -11.82 4.58
CA GLU A 243 -18.40 -11.94 5.59
C GLU A 243 -19.48 -12.96 5.16
N GLY A 244 -19.63 -13.21 3.86
CA GLY A 244 -20.61 -14.15 3.30
C GLY A 244 -20.47 -15.59 3.80
N GLU A 245 -21.60 -16.29 3.99
CA GLU A 245 -21.62 -17.65 4.55
C GLU A 245 -20.88 -18.69 3.70
N GLY A 246 -20.77 -18.46 2.39
CA GLY A 246 -20.07 -19.34 1.46
C GLY A 246 -18.57 -19.10 1.31
N ALA A 247 -17.99 -18.16 2.08
CA ALA A 247 -16.56 -17.88 1.99
C ALA A 247 -15.70 -19.01 2.62
N ASP A 248 -14.64 -19.42 1.93
CA ASP A 248 -13.71 -20.46 2.44
C ASP A 248 -12.96 -20.03 3.70
N VAL A 249 -12.66 -18.72 3.79
CA VAL A 249 -12.17 -18.04 4.99
C VAL A 249 -13.18 -16.98 5.38
N ARG A 250 -14.10 -17.37 6.26
CA ARG A 250 -15.24 -16.55 6.67
C ARG A 250 -14.86 -15.66 7.85
N LEU A 251 -15.11 -14.37 7.70
CA LEU A 251 -15.08 -13.35 8.73
C LEU A 251 -16.49 -13.21 9.34
N HIS A 252 -16.65 -13.33 10.65
CA HIS A 252 -17.95 -13.12 11.30
C HIS A 252 -17.82 -12.56 12.72
N ASP A 253 -18.96 -12.22 13.33
CA ASP A 253 -19.05 -11.64 14.68
C ASP A 253 -18.18 -10.39 14.87
N LEU A 254 -18.07 -9.59 13.81
CA LEU A 254 -17.25 -8.40 13.77
C LEU A 254 -17.85 -7.28 14.63
N VAL A 255 -17.13 -6.93 15.69
CA VAL A 255 -17.39 -5.80 16.57
C VAL A 255 -16.20 -4.84 16.56
N VAL A 256 -16.40 -3.61 17.05
CA VAL A 256 -15.31 -2.63 17.20
C VAL A 256 -15.32 -2.06 18.61
N ASP A 257 -14.14 -1.85 19.19
CA ASP A 257 -13.99 -1.24 20.51
C ASP A 257 -14.23 0.29 20.48
N ASP A 258 -14.10 0.94 21.64
CA ASP A 258 -14.26 2.39 21.79
C ASP A 258 -13.33 3.19 20.89
N LEU A 259 -12.12 2.68 20.68
CA LEU A 259 -11.15 3.30 19.80
C LEU A 259 -11.42 2.97 18.33
N GLY A 260 -12.30 2.02 17.98
CA GLY A 260 -12.60 1.63 16.60
C GLY A 260 -11.75 0.47 16.08
N ARG A 261 -11.10 -0.27 16.98
CA ARG A 261 -10.29 -1.45 16.66
C ARG A 261 -11.20 -2.67 16.52
N PRO A 262 -11.10 -3.46 15.44
CA PRO A 262 -12.01 -4.58 15.21
C PRO A 262 -11.60 -5.86 15.94
N SER A 263 -12.59 -6.56 16.47
CA SER A 263 -12.51 -7.94 16.98
C SER A 263 -13.50 -8.81 16.22
N PHE A 264 -13.10 -10.01 15.82
CA PHE A 264 -13.91 -10.90 14.96
C PHE A 264 -13.40 -12.34 15.01
N ALA A 265 -14.23 -13.27 14.53
CA ALA A 265 -13.86 -14.65 14.32
C ALA A 265 -13.51 -14.92 12.84
N LEU A 266 -12.47 -15.73 12.63
CA LEU A 266 -12.13 -16.31 11.32
C LEU A 266 -12.41 -17.81 11.35
N THR A 267 -13.27 -18.26 10.44
CA THR A 267 -13.56 -19.69 10.25
C THR A 267 -13.02 -20.17 8.91
N ALA A 268 -12.20 -21.22 8.93
CA ALA A 268 -11.72 -21.89 7.71
C ALA A 268 -11.58 -23.41 7.94
N SER A 269 -12.12 -24.20 7.01
CA SER A 269 -12.07 -25.67 7.05
C SER A 269 -12.56 -26.28 8.38
N GLY A 270 -13.64 -25.72 8.94
CA GLY A 270 -14.25 -26.20 10.19
C GLY A 270 -13.51 -25.81 11.48
N ARG A 271 -12.45 -25.00 11.39
CA ARG A 271 -11.76 -24.41 12.55
C ARG A 271 -12.08 -22.94 12.63
N THR A 272 -12.20 -22.44 13.86
CA THR A 272 -12.53 -21.04 14.15
C THR A 272 -11.48 -20.47 15.09
N GLU A 273 -10.98 -19.28 14.77
CA GLU A 273 -10.01 -18.55 15.58
C GLU A 273 -10.45 -17.11 15.74
N GLU A 274 -10.45 -16.62 16.98
CA GLU A 274 -10.72 -15.21 17.26
C GLU A 274 -9.55 -14.32 16.82
N VAL A 275 -9.81 -13.06 16.50
CA VAL A 275 -8.78 -12.07 16.16
C VAL A 275 -9.18 -10.74 16.74
N ASP A 276 -8.35 -10.21 17.65
CA ASP A 276 -8.41 -8.84 18.13
C ASP A 276 -7.30 -8.03 17.46
N LEU A 277 -7.65 -7.20 16.48
CA LEU A 277 -6.66 -6.34 15.84
C LEU A 277 -6.38 -5.12 16.70
N ARG A 278 -5.12 -4.69 16.74
CA ARG A 278 -4.73 -3.43 17.38
C ARG A 278 -4.70 -2.25 16.39
N LEU A 279 -5.15 -2.47 15.17
CA LEU A 279 -5.25 -1.48 14.10
C LEU A 279 -6.61 -0.79 14.12
N LEU A 280 -6.61 0.49 13.80
CA LEU A 280 -7.80 1.32 13.85
C LEU A 280 -8.64 1.22 12.56
N GLY A 281 -9.92 0.90 12.69
CA GLY A 281 -10.91 0.94 11.61
C GLY A 281 -11.46 -0.44 11.25
N ARG A 282 -12.80 -0.51 11.12
CA ARG A 282 -13.54 -1.76 10.81
C ARG A 282 -13.01 -2.45 9.55
N HIS A 283 -12.61 -1.68 8.54
CA HIS A 283 -12.15 -2.19 7.26
C HIS A 283 -10.86 -3.03 7.34
N HIS A 284 -10.09 -2.93 8.43
CA HIS A 284 -8.94 -3.81 8.63
C HIS A 284 -9.32 -5.28 8.88
N ALA A 285 -10.54 -5.57 9.33
CA ALA A 285 -11.01 -6.95 9.47
C ALA A 285 -11.03 -7.69 8.12
N GLY A 286 -11.54 -7.05 7.06
CA GLY A 286 -11.51 -7.60 5.70
C GLY A 286 -10.09 -7.78 5.15
N ASN A 287 -9.19 -6.82 5.42
CA ASN A 287 -7.77 -6.94 5.05
C ASN A 287 -7.06 -8.08 5.80
N ALA A 288 -7.43 -8.33 7.06
CA ALA A 288 -6.89 -9.42 7.86
C ALA A 288 -7.44 -10.78 7.41
N ALA A 289 -8.72 -10.87 7.07
CA ALA A 289 -9.30 -12.07 6.45
C ALA A 289 -8.63 -12.39 5.11
N ALA A 290 -8.37 -11.38 4.27
CA ALA A 290 -7.62 -11.50 3.03
C ALA A 290 -6.19 -12.02 3.25
N ALA A 291 -5.48 -11.44 4.23
CA ALA A 291 -4.14 -11.88 4.62
C ALA A 291 -4.13 -13.32 5.15
N ALA A 292 -5.09 -13.69 5.99
CA ALA A 292 -5.24 -15.07 6.46
C ALA A 292 -5.48 -16.01 5.29
N ALA A 293 -6.43 -15.70 4.39
CA ALA A 293 -6.73 -16.54 3.23
C ALA A 293 -5.51 -16.75 2.31
N ALA A 294 -4.72 -15.72 2.07
CA ALA A 294 -3.46 -15.83 1.33
C ALA A 294 -2.38 -16.63 2.08
N ALA A 295 -2.28 -16.49 3.41
CA ALA A 295 -1.37 -17.28 4.22
C ALA A 295 -1.72 -18.78 4.20
N LEU A 296 -3.02 -19.11 4.30
CA LEU A 296 -3.51 -20.47 4.18
C LEU A 296 -3.23 -21.07 2.80
N ALA A 297 -3.30 -20.27 1.72
CA ALA A 297 -2.99 -20.71 0.36
C ALA A 297 -1.52 -21.13 0.19
N VAL A 298 -0.60 -20.59 0.99
CA VAL A 298 0.82 -21.02 1.05
C VAL A 298 1.11 -21.99 2.21
N GLY A 299 0.07 -22.58 2.80
CA GLY A 299 0.18 -23.65 3.79
C GLY A 299 0.33 -23.21 5.26
N VAL A 300 0.16 -21.93 5.58
CA VAL A 300 0.17 -21.47 6.98
C VAL A 300 -1.16 -21.86 7.67
N PRO A 301 -1.12 -22.60 8.80
CA PRO A 301 -2.32 -22.95 9.56
C PRO A 301 -3.09 -21.72 10.08
N LEU A 302 -4.42 -21.84 10.19
CA LEU A 302 -5.31 -20.76 10.64
C LEU A 302 -4.95 -20.23 12.02
N ASP A 303 -4.67 -21.11 12.98
CA ASP A 303 -4.25 -20.77 14.34
C ASP A 303 -2.99 -19.89 14.35
N ARG A 304 -2.02 -20.19 13.49
CA ARG A 304 -0.80 -19.37 13.36
C ARG A 304 -1.07 -18.03 12.67
N ALA A 305 -1.93 -18.01 11.65
CA ALA A 305 -2.31 -16.78 10.98
C ALA A 305 -3.06 -15.84 11.95
N ALA A 306 -4.04 -16.35 12.68
CA ALA A 306 -4.81 -15.61 13.67
C ALA A 306 -3.91 -15.10 14.81
N ALA A 307 -3.04 -15.96 15.36
CA ALA A 307 -2.09 -15.56 16.41
C ALA A 307 -1.19 -14.40 15.95
N ALA A 308 -0.64 -14.48 14.74
CA ALA A 308 0.20 -13.42 14.20
C ALA A 308 -0.58 -12.11 13.95
N LEU A 309 -1.84 -12.19 13.49
CA LEU A 309 -2.69 -11.01 13.30
C LEU A 309 -2.97 -10.25 14.61
N ARG A 310 -3.18 -10.96 15.73
CA ARG A 310 -3.41 -10.37 17.06
C ARG A 310 -2.22 -9.55 17.59
N GLU A 311 -1.02 -9.82 17.08
CA GLU A 311 0.21 -9.14 17.49
C GLU A 311 0.51 -7.90 16.64
N VAL A 312 -0.20 -7.69 15.53
CA VAL A 312 0.03 -6.54 14.65
C VAL A 312 -0.41 -5.25 15.33
N THR A 313 0.56 -4.40 15.66
CA THR A 313 0.32 -3.08 16.26
C THR A 313 0.40 -1.94 15.24
N ALA A 314 1.06 -2.14 14.11
CA ALA A 314 1.24 -1.12 13.10
C ALA A 314 1.37 -1.71 11.69
N ILE A 315 1.02 -0.90 10.71
CA ILE A 315 1.24 -1.11 9.27
C ILE A 315 1.94 0.12 8.69
N SER A 316 2.14 0.18 7.38
CA SER A 316 2.72 1.33 6.69
C SER A 316 2.08 2.64 7.16
N ARG A 317 2.93 3.65 7.38
CA ARG A 317 2.55 4.97 7.94
C ARG A 317 1.35 5.60 7.25
N TRP A 318 0.66 6.46 8.01
CA TRP A 318 -0.45 7.30 7.57
C TRP A 318 -1.64 6.52 7.01
N ARG A 319 -1.90 5.35 7.60
CA ARG A 319 -3.04 4.47 7.30
C ARG A 319 -3.79 4.16 8.60
N MET A 320 -4.71 5.06 8.97
CA MET A 320 -5.40 5.06 10.27
C MET A 320 -4.44 5.01 11.48
N GLU A 321 -3.29 5.65 11.36
CA GLU A 321 -2.24 5.66 12.38
C GLU A 321 -2.67 6.55 13.55
N LEU A 322 -2.90 5.95 14.72
CA LEU A 322 -3.35 6.66 15.92
C LEU A 322 -2.14 7.09 16.77
N THR A 323 -2.07 8.39 17.05
CA THR A 323 -1.19 8.96 18.07
C THR A 323 -2.04 9.62 19.15
N GLU A 324 -1.75 9.34 20.41
CA GLU A 324 -2.37 10.00 21.56
C GLU A 324 -1.37 10.98 22.17
N ARG A 325 -1.77 12.26 22.27
CA ARG A 325 -0.99 13.30 22.93
C ARG A 325 -1.08 13.14 24.45
N ALA A 326 -0.10 13.69 25.17
CA ALA A 326 -0.06 13.66 26.63
C ALA A 326 -1.27 14.32 27.31
N ASP A 327 -1.94 15.26 26.63
CA ASP A 327 -3.17 15.91 27.11
C ASP A 327 -4.45 15.11 26.82
N GLY A 328 -4.37 13.96 26.14
CA GLY A 328 -5.50 13.08 25.84
C GLY A 328 -6.19 13.36 24.49
N VAL A 329 -5.66 14.28 23.68
CA VAL A 329 -6.09 14.45 22.28
C VAL A 329 -5.62 13.26 21.45
N ARG A 330 -6.52 12.72 20.63
CA ARG A 330 -6.23 11.61 19.72
C ARG A 330 -6.13 12.10 18.28
N ILE A 331 -5.06 11.76 17.59
CA ILE A 331 -4.84 12.14 16.20
C ILE A 331 -4.74 10.87 15.36
N VAL A 332 -5.66 10.72 14.41
CA VAL A 332 -5.72 9.63 13.44
C VAL A 332 -5.16 10.15 12.11
N ASN A 333 -3.95 9.71 11.78
CA ASN A 333 -3.30 10.04 10.53
C ASN A 333 -3.64 8.99 9.46
N ASP A 334 -4.46 9.40 8.48
CA ASP A 334 -4.83 8.61 7.31
C ASP A 334 -4.52 9.36 6.00
N ALA A 335 -3.42 10.14 6.01
CA ALA A 335 -3.03 11.08 4.95
C ALA A 335 -2.13 10.47 3.86
N TYR A 336 -2.03 9.15 3.74
CA TYR A 336 -1.26 8.53 2.66
C TYR A 336 -1.97 8.64 1.30
N ASN A 337 -3.25 8.29 1.22
CA ASN A 337 -4.02 8.38 -0.01
C ASN A 337 -5.52 8.54 0.31
N ALA A 338 -6.29 9.09 -0.61
CA ALA A 338 -7.72 9.29 -0.43
C ALA A 338 -8.51 9.03 -1.72
N ASN A 339 -9.65 8.38 -1.54
CA ASN A 339 -10.73 8.25 -2.52
C ASN A 339 -12.06 8.03 -1.78
N PRO A 340 -13.21 8.10 -2.48
CA PRO A 340 -14.51 8.17 -1.82
C PRO A 340 -14.77 7.07 -0.79
N GLU A 341 -14.44 5.82 -1.11
CA GLU A 341 -14.66 4.68 -0.22
C GLU A 341 -13.75 4.71 1.01
N SER A 342 -12.46 5.07 0.84
CA SER A 342 -11.56 5.19 1.98
C SER A 342 -11.89 6.37 2.88
N VAL A 343 -12.31 7.51 2.32
CA VAL A 343 -12.72 8.68 3.12
C VAL A 343 -13.98 8.37 3.91
N ARG A 344 -14.95 7.67 3.31
CA ARG A 344 -16.13 7.16 4.03
C ARG A 344 -15.73 6.30 5.22
N ALA A 345 -14.87 5.29 5.02
CA ALA A 345 -14.44 4.39 6.10
C ALA A 345 -13.71 5.13 7.23
N ALA A 346 -12.91 6.15 6.90
CA ALA A 346 -12.20 6.97 7.88
C ALA A 346 -13.18 7.86 8.68
N LEU A 347 -14.14 8.51 8.01
CA LEU A 347 -15.18 9.33 8.66
C LEU A 347 -16.11 8.49 9.54
N GLU A 348 -16.51 7.29 9.10
CA GLU A 348 -17.31 6.36 9.89
C GLU A 348 -16.56 5.92 11.16
N THR A 349 -15.24 5.71 11.05
CA THR A 349 -14.38 5.40 12.20
C THR A 349 -14.31 6.58 13.16
N LEU A 350 -14.04 7.80 12.66
CA LEU A 350 -14.02 9.03 13.45
C LEU A 350 -15.33 9.22 14.23
N ALA A 351 -16.45 9.18 13.52
CA ALA A 351 -17.77 9.35 14.12
C ALA A 351 -18.12 8.23 15.11
N GLY A 352 -17.67 7.00 14.84
CA GLY A 352 -17.80 5.87 15.74
C GLY A 352 -17.07 6.10 17.07
N ILE A 353 -15.83 6.59 17.02
CA ILE A 353 -15.04 6.94 18.22
C ILE A 353 -15.77 8.05 18.99
N GLY A 354 -16.14 9.14 18.31
CA GLY A 354 -16.85 10.26 18.93
C GLY A 354 -18.11 9.82 19.68
N ARG A 355 -18.95 8.98 19.06
CA ARG A 355 -20.17 8.45 19.69
C ARG A 355 -19.89 7.57 20.92
N ARG A 356 -18.85 6.73 20.89
CA ARG A 356 -18.53 5.81 21.99
C ARG A 356 -17.85 6.51 23.16
N THR A 357 -16.98 7.47 22.89
CA THR A 357 -16.21 8.16 23.94
C THR A 357 -16.81 9.49 24.36
N GLY A 358 -17.81 10.01 23.64
CA GLY A 358 -18.35 11.36 23.83
C GLY A 358 -17.35 12.48 23.46
N ALA A 359 -16.28 12.13 22.74
CA ALA A 359 -15.27 13.09 22.31
C ALA A 359 -15.77 13.89 21.12
N ARG A 360 -15.44 15.18 21.09
CA ARG A 360 -15.67 16.02 19.92
C ARG A 360 -14.76 15.57 18.78
N THR A 361 -15.32 15.49 17.59
CA THR A 361 -14.72 14.94 16.37
C THR A 361 -14.36 16.03 15.38
N ILE A 362 -13.13 16.01 14.89
CA ILE A 362 -12.59 16.99 13.96
C ILE A 362 -12.08 16.26 12.72
N ALA A 363 -12.65 16.55 11.55
CA ALA A 363 -12.16 16.04 10.27
C ALA A 363 -11.32 17.10 9.57
N VAL A 364 -10.09 16.75 9.17
CA VAL A 364 -9.20 17.57 8.35
C VAL A 364 -9.08 16.89 7.00
N LEU A 365 -9.77 17.43 6.00
CA LEU A 365 -9.91 16.82 4.68
C LEU A 365 -9.25 17.67 3.60
N GLY A 366 -8.62 17.00 2.64
CA GLY A 366 -8.09 17.60 1.42
C GLY A 366 -8.52 16.84 0.18
N GLU A 367 -7.89 17.16 -0.95
CA GLU A 367 -8.24 16.61 -2.26
C GLU A 367 -8.00 15.09 -2.37
N MET A 368 -8.97 14.40 -2.96
CA MET A 368 -8.88 13.05 -3.52
C MET A 368 -8.46 13.15 -5.00
N ALA A 369 -7.28 12.63 -5.32
CA ALA A 369 -6.68 12.69 -6.64
C ALA A 369 -7.33 11.69 -7.63
N GLU A 370 -7.06 11.87 -8.92
CA GLU A 370 -7.39 10.90 -10.00
C GLU A 370 -8.89 10.59 -10.18
N LEU A 371 -9.76 11.51 -9.74
CA LEU A 371 -11.23 11.41 -9.90
C LEU A 371 -11.76 11.99 -11.23
N GLY A 372 -10.91 12.68 -11.99
CA GLY A 372 -11.29 13.31 -13.26
C GLY A 372 -12.50 14.26 -13.11
N GLU A 373 -13.43 14.20 -14.07
CA GLU A 373 -14.63 15.04 -14.11
C GLU A 373 -15.57 14.84 -12.90
N THR A 374 -15.49 13.69 -12.23
CA THR A 374 -16.32 13.39 -11.05
C THR A 374 -15.80 14.00 -9.75
N SER A 375 -14.62 14.64 -9.78
CA SER A 375 -13.95 15.17 -8.59
C SER A 375 -14.86 16.06 -7.75
N ARG A 376 -15.51 17.07 -8.35
CA ARG A 376 -16.38 17.99 -7.60
C ARG A 376 -17.52 17.27 -6.88
N ALA A 377 -18.24 16.41 -7.58
CA ALA A 377 -19.39 15.69 -7.04
C ALA A 377 -18.99 14.71 -5.92
N ALA A 378 -17.85 14.03 -6.08
CA ALA A 378 -17.31 13.13 -5.06
C ALA A 378 -16.91 13.87 -3.77
N HIS A 379 -16.32 15.06 -3.90
CA HIS A 379 -15.97 15.92 -2.77
C HIS A 379 -17.21 16.51 -2.10
N GLU A 380 -18.24 16.89 -2.87
CA GLU A 380 -19.54 17.30 -2.34
C GLU A 380 -20.21 16.19 -1.53
N ALA A 381 -20.25 14.97 -2.06
CA ALA A 381 -20.76 13.80 -1.32
C ALA A 381 -19.95 13.54 -0.04
N THR A 382 -18.64 13.82 -0.05
CA THR A 382 -17.77 13.67 1.12
C THR A 382 -18.08 14.70 2.20
N GLY A 383 -18.26 15.98 1.83
CA GLY A 383 -18.66 17.03 2.76
C GLY A 383 -20.04 16.75 3.38
N ALA A 384 -20.99 16.28 2.57
CA ALA A 384 -22.31 15.86 3.03
C ALA A 384 -22.24 14.69 4.01
N LEU A 385 -21.42 13.67 3.71
CA LEU A 385 -21.22 12.52 4.59
C LEU A 385 -20.65 12.90 5.95
N ALA A 386 -19.66 13.80 6.01
CA ALA A 386 -19.11 14.27 7.28
C ALA A 386 -20.19 14.91 8.17
N ARG A 387 -21.08 15.70 7.56
CA ARG A 387 -22.24 16.31 8.23
C ARG A 387 -23.26 15.25 8.68
N GLU A 388 -23.60 14.30 7.81
CA GLU A 388 -24.56 13.21 8.11
C GLU A 388 -24.10 12.33 9.27
N LEU A 389 -22.79 12.07 9.37
CA LEU A 389 -22.20 11.28 10.45
C LEU A 389 -22.09 12.05 11.78
N GLY A 390 -22.44 13.34 11.78
CA GLY A 390 -22.40 14.19 12.96
C GLY A 390 -20.97 14.51 13.40
N VAL A 391 -20.04 14.68 12.46
CA VAL A 391 -18.72 15.24 12.79
C VAL A 391 -18.93 16.64 13.37
N ASP A 392 -18.15 17.04 14.37
CA ASP A 392 -18.37 18.31 15.06
C ASP A 392 -17.70 19.50 14.35
N HIS A 393 -16.50 19.30 13.81
CA HIS A 393 -15.76 20.33 13.06
C HIS A 393 -15.12 19.78 11.78
N LEU A 394 -15.21 20.55 10.68
CA LEU A 394 -14.52 20.24 9.42
C LEU A 394 -13.52 21.34 9.08
N VAL A 395 -12.29 20.93 8.82
CA VAL A 395 -11.22 21.73 8.23
C VAL A 395 -10.97 21.24 6.81
N VAL A 396 -11.23 22.07 5.82
CA VAL A 396 -10.92 21.78 4.41
C VAL A 396 -9.59 22.44 4.05
N VAL A 397 -8.63 21.64 3.59
CA VAL A 397 -7.27 22.10 3.28
C VAL A 397 -6.98 21.98 1.79
N GLY A 398 -6.62 23.09 1.15
CA GLY A 398 -6.19 23.13 -0.24
C GLY A 398 -6.38 24.48 -0.91
N GLU A 399 -5.78 24.65 -2.08
CA GLU A 399 -5.96 25.83 -2.93
C GLU A 399 -7.39 25.90 -3.52
N ASP A 400 -7.69 26.98 -4.25
CA ASP A 400 -8.97 27.14 -4.95
C ASP A 400 -9.13 26.07 -6.05
N SER A 401 -9.81 24.96 -5.73
CA SER A 401 -10.04 23.84 -6.66
C SER A 401 -11.48 23.29 -6.59
N PRO A 402 -11.97 22.59 -7.63
CA PRO A 402 -13.28 21.94 -7.59
C PRO A 402 -13.45 20.97 -6.41
N ALA A 403 -12.36 20.37 -5.95
CA ALA A 403 -12.35 19.50 -4.78
C ALA A 403 -12.65 20.26 -3.48
N VAL A 404 -11.94 21.35 -3.23
CA VAL A 404 -12.16 22.21 -2.04
C VAL A 404 -13.57 22.80 -2.05
N TRP A 405 -14.03 23.31 -3.20
CA TRP A 405 -15.38 23.84 -3.33
C TRP A 405 -16.46 22.76 -3.16
N GLY A 406 -16.22 21.55 -3.65
CA GLY A 406 -17.11 20.40 -3.43
C GLY A 406 -17.26 20.10 -1.93
N LEU A 407 -16.15 19.94 -1.20
CA LEU A 407 -16.18 19.66 0.24
C LEU A 407 -16.97 20.72 1.02
N LEU A 408 -16.73 22.00 0.73
CA LEU A 408 -17.42 23.11 1.38
C LEU A 408 -18.91 23.16 1.03
N GLU A 409 -19.27 22.87 -0.22
CA GLU A 409 -20.67 22.82 -0.68
C GLU A 409 -21.44 21.71 0.04
N GLY A 410 -20.88 20.50 0.10
CA GLY A 410 -21.50 19.36 0.79
C GLY A 410 -21.70 19.59 2.28
N ALA A 411 -20.80 20.39 2.88
CA ALA A 411 -20.85 20.80 4.27
C ALA A 411 -21.77 22.02 4.53
N ARG A 412 -22.47 22.57 3.53
CA ARG A 412 -23.41 23.68 3.75
C ARG A 412 -24.49 23.32 4.77
N GLY A 413 -24.85 24.29 5.60
CA GLY A 413 -25.82 24.11 6.70
C GLY A 413 -25.24 23.47 7.96
N TRP A 414 -23.96 23.06 7.92
CA TRP A 414 -23.18 22.76 9.12
C TRP A 414 -22.61 24.06 9.72
N GLY A 415 -22.16 24.04 10.99
CA GLY A 415 -21.71 25.19 11.79
C GLY A 415 -20.41 25.86 11.31
N SER A 416 -20.36 26.23 10.03
CA SER A 416 -19.28 26.84 9.27
C SER A 416 -18.00 25.98 9.20
N PRO A 417 -17.80 25.20 8.12
CA PRO A 417 -16.51 24.53 7.89
C PRO A 417 -15.40 25.57 7.79
N HIS A 418 -14.24 25.28 8.38
CA HIS A 418 -13.07 26.13 8.27
C HIS A 418 -12.31 25.79 6.99
N ARG A 419 -11.93 26.81 6.22
CA ARG A 419 -11.13 26.66 5.01
C ARG A 419 -9.71 27.15 5.27
N ALA A 420 -8.73 26.29 5.03
CA ALA A 420 -7.30 26.62 5.04
C ALA A 420 -6.71 26.44 3.64
N ARG A 421 -5.93 27.41 3.14
CA ARG A 421 -5.28 27.35 1.82
C ARG A 421 -4.12 26.36 1.78
N GLY A 422 -3.60 25.95 2.92
CA GLY A 422 -2.52 24.98 3.01
C GLY A 422 -2.24 24.52 4.44
N VAL A 423 -1.21 23.68 4.58
CA VAL A 423 -0.86 23.00 5.83
C VAL A 423 -0.63 23.97 6.99
N ARG A 424 0.10 25.07 6.77
CA ARG A 424 0.43 26.02 7.84
C ARG A 424 -0.83 26.63 8.46
N GLU A 425 -1.72 27.16 7.63
CA GLU A 425 -2.99 27.77 8.08
C GLU A 425 -3.88 26.74 8.78
N ALA A 426 -3.90 25.49 8.29
CA ALA A 426 -4.62 24.40 8.95
C ALA A 426 -4.06 24.10 10.35
N VAL A 427 -2.74 24.04 10.51
CA VAL A 427 -2.07 23.82 11.80
C VAL A 427 -2.35 24.97 12.76
N ASP A 428 -2.24 26.22 12.32
CA ASP A 428 -2.51 27.41 13.13
C ASP A 428 -3.95 27.37 13.68
N HIS A 429 -4.95 27.14 12.81
CA HIS A 429 -6.35 26.99 13.21
C HIS A 429 -6.59 25.82 14.18
N LEU A 430 -5.97 24.67 13.92
CA LEU A 430 -6.15 23.48 14.74
C LEU A 430 -5.51 23.63 16.12
N ARG A 431 -4.38 24.32 16.28
CA ARG A 431 -3.82 24.64 17.60
C ARG A 431 -4.77 25.51 18.44
N GLU A 432 -5.43 26.46 17.79
CA GLU A 432 -6.42 27.32 18.45
C GLU A 432 -7.73 26.60 18.77
N THR A 433 -8.08 25.55 18.02
CA THR A 433 -9.41 24.91 18.13
C THR A 433 -9.40 23.60 18.90
N VAL A 434 -8.38 22.75 18.72
CA VAL A 434 -8.32 21.39 19.29
C VAL A 434 -8.13 21.45 20.80
N ARG A 435 -8.92 20.67 21.56
CA ARG A 435 -8.90 20.58 23.02
C ARG A 435 -9.02 19.13 23.45
N ALA A 436 -8.46 18.76 24.59
CA ALA A 436 -8.71 17.43 25.13
C ALA A 436 -10.20 17.27 25.53
N PRO A 437 -10.85 16.11 25.30
CA PRO A 437 -10.32 14.87 24.71
C PRO A 437 -10.70 14.68 23.21
N ASP A 438 -10.53 15.71 22.37
CA ASP A 438 -10.89 15.66 20.94
C ASP A 438 -10.25 14.49 20.18
N VAL A 439 -10.91 14.07 19.11
CA VAL A 439 -10.37 13.16 18.10
C VAL A 439 -10.26 13.87 16.76
N VAL A 440 -9.05 13.94 16.22
CA VAL A 440 -8.74 14.58 14.94
C VAL A 440 -8.41 13.51 13.90
N LEU A 441 -9.15 13.47 12.80
CA LEU A 441 -8.82 12.68 11.61
C LEU A 441 -8.17 13.57 10.57
N VAL A 442 -7.04 13.14 10.00
CA VAL A 442 -6.39 13.84 8.88
C VAL A 442 -6.36 12.92 7.66
N LYS A 443 -6.94 13.36 6.54
CA LYS A 443 -7.06 12.52 5.33
C LYS A 443 -7.08 13.33 4.03
N ALA A 444 -6.18 12.97 3.11
CA ALA A 444 -6.15 13.45 1.74
C ALA A 444 -5.27 12.53 0.88
N SER A 445 -5.17 12.84 -0.41
CA SER A 445 -4.13 12.26 -1.28
C SER A 445 -2.74 12.74 -0.84
N HIS A 446 -1.72 11.91 -1.03
CA HIS A 446 -0.34 12.22 -0.64
C HIS A 446 0.15 13.57 -1.19
N SER A 447 -0.25 13.94 -2.42
CA SER A 447 0.16 15.18 -3.07
C SER A 447 -0.24 16.45 -2.31
N VAL A 448 -1.23 16.38 -1.42
CA VAL A 448 -1.67 17.51 -0.59
C VAL A 448 -0.71 17.74 0.59
N GLY A 449 0.02 16.71 1.03
CA GLY A 449 1.00 16.80 2.10
C GLY A 449 0.38 17.00 3.49
N LEU A 450 -0.79 16.41 3.77
CA LEU A 450 -1.51 16.59 5.03
C LEU A 450 -0.90 15.81 6.21
N GLU A 451 0.00 14.86 5.97
CA GLU A 451 0.80 14.24 7.02
C GLU A 451 1.55 15.28 7.86
N ARG A 452 1.95 16.40 7.23
CA ARG A 452 2.59 17.53 7.91
C ARG A 452 1.67 18.29 8.87
N VAL A 453 0.34 18.21 8.69
CA VAL A 453 -0.61 18.76 9.68
C VAL A 453 -0.50 17.96 10.98
N VAL A 454 -0.37 16.64 10.89
CA VAL A 454 -0.15 15.78 12.06
C VAL A 454 1.18 16.11 12.72
N ASP A 455 2.26 16.22 11.95
CA ASP A 455 3.57 16.59 12.49
C ASP A 455 3.51 17.96 13.21
N GLY A 456 2.82 18.94 12.64
CA GLY A 456 2.63 20.27 13.24
C GLY A 456 1.81 20.26 14.53
N LEU A 457 0.86 19.34 14.68
CA LEU A 457 0.05 19.16 15.90
C LEU A 457 0.75 18.36 17.00
N LEU A 458 1.74 17.55 16.62
CA LEU A 458 2.56 16.76 17.54
C LEU A 458 3.84 17.48 17.98
N ALA A 459 4.31 18.47 17.21
CA ALA A 459 5.42 19.32 17.62
C ALA A 459 5.06 20.07 18.91
N GLU A 460 5.93 19.97 19.92
CA GLU A 460 5.79 20.72 21.17
C GLU A 460 5.79 22.23 20.88
N GLU A 461 4.90 22.98 21.52
CA GLU A 461 4.95 24.45 21.52
C GLU A 461 6.18 24.90 22.32
N GLY A 462 7.38 24.82 21.73
CA GLY A 462 8.60 25.19 22.44
C GLY A 462 9.91 24.56 21.96
N THR A 463 10.20 24.56 20.66
CA THR A 463 11.60 24.53 20.22
C THR A 463 11.81 25.50 19.07
N THR A 464 11.95 26.78 19.49
CA THR A 464 12.41 27.99 18.79
C THR A 464 12.13 28.15 17.31
#